data_AF-A0A1F4R3K0-F1
#
_entry.id   AF-A0A1F4R3K0-F1
#
_cell.length_a   1.000
_cell.length_b   1.000
_cell.length_c   1.000
_cell.angle_alpha   90.00
_cell.angle_beta   90.00
_cell.angle_gamma   90.00
#
_symmetry.space_group_name_H-M   'P 1'
#
loop_
_entity.id
_entity.type
_entity.pdbx_description
1 polymer ?
#
loop_
_entity_poly.entity_id
_entity_poly.type
_entity_poly.pdbx_seq_one_letter_code
_entity_poly.pdbx_strand_id
1 'polypeptide(L)' 'ENLTKETQQPESEVISMAFQTGIKQLWREHILGQYLRGNISRDEAIESAGIDWVELAERQHEATMEDLAWALKK' A
#
# COMPACT_ATOMS: atom_id res chain seq x y z
N GLU A 1 -23.84 -2.26 -5.86
CA GLU A 1 -25.16 -1.74 -5.43
C GLU A 1 -25.24 -1.20 -3.99
N ASN A 2 -24.39 -1.59 -3.03
CA ASN A 2 -24.48 -1.04 -1.65
C ASN A 2 -23.80 0.33 -1.46
N LEU A 3 -22.65 0.58 -2.09
CA LEU A 3 -21.91 1.82 -1.86
C LEU A 3 -22.68 3.08 -2.29
N THR A 4 -23.40 3.05 -3.40
CA THR A 4 -24.25 4.18 -3.84
C THR A 4 -25.39 4.48 -2.86
N LYS A 5 -25.97 3.44 -2.24
CA LYS A 5 -27.02 3.58 -1.22
C LYS A 5 -26.47 4.11 0.10
N GLU A 6 -25.31 3.62 0.53
CA GLU A 6 -24.67 4.02 1.79
C GLU A 6 -24.07 5.42 1.73
N THR A 7 -23.48 5.79 0.59
CA THR A 7 -22.85 7.12 0.38
C THR A 7 -23.83 8.18 -0.12
N GLN A 8 -25.02 7.76 -0.59
CA GLN A 8 -25.99 8.62 -1.30
C GLN A 8 -25.41 9.32 -2.54
N GLN A 9 -24.32 8.79 -3.11
CA GLN A 9 -23.69 9.32 -4.31
C GLN A 9 -24.17 8.58 -5.57
N PRO A 10 -24.23 9.26 -6.73
CA PRO A 10 -24.45 8.62 -8.02
C PRO A 10 -23.41 7.53 -8.30
N GLU A 11 -23.80 6.50 -9.05
CA GLU A 11 -22.90 5.39 -9.43
C GLU A 11 -21.64 5.89 -10.16
N SER A 12 -21.78 6.88 -11.03
CA SER A 12 -20.65 7.50 -11.73
C SER A 12 -19.62 8.14 -10.78
N GLU A 13 -20.09 8.74 -9.69
CA GLU A 13 -19.22 9.36 -8.69
C GLU A 13 -18.50 8.30 -7.86
N VAL A 14 -19.21 7.27 -7.42
CA VAL A 14 -18.62 6.12 -6.72
C VAL A 14 -17.56 5.43 -7.58
N ILE A 15 -17.83 5.22 -8.88
CA ILE A 15 -16.86 4.64 -9.81
C ILE A 15 -15.64 5.55 -9.97
N SER A 16 -15.84 6.87 -10.10
CA SER A 16 -14.74 7.82 -10.20
C SER A 16 -13.85 7.80 -8.95
N MET A 17 -14.46 7.77 -7.76
CA MET A 17 -13.75 7.64 -6.48
C MET A 17 -12.96 6.34 -6.39
N ALA A 18 -13.56 5.21 -6.78
CA ALA A 18 -12.89 3.92 -6.80
C ALA A 18 -11.68 3.94 -7.74
N PHE A 19 -11.83 4.55 -8.92
CA PHE A 19 -10.74 4.68 -9.89
C PHE A 19 -9.58 5.53 -9.36
N GLN A 20 -9.87 6.71 -8.80
CA GLN A 20 -8.85 7.58 -8.21
C GLN A 20 -8.15 6.92 -7.01
N THR A 21 -8.92 6.23 -6.16
CA THR A 21 -8.38 5.51 -5.01
C THR A 21 -7.48 4.35 -5.47
N GLY A 22 -7.93 3.61 -6.49
CA GLY A 22 -7.17 2.52 -7.09
C GLY A 22 -5.83 2.99 -7.67
N ILE A 23 -5.81 4.11 -8.41
CA ILE A 23 -4.55 4.66 -8.94
C ILE A 23 -3.59 5.02 -7.81
N LYS A 24 -4.07 5.70 -6.76
CA LYS A 24 -3.23 6.05 -5.60
C LYS A 24 -2.69 4.81 -4.90
N GLN A 25 -3.51 3.77 -4.75
CA GLN A 25 -3.09 2.50 -4.16
C GLN A 25 -2.01 1.82 -5.00
N LEU A 26 -2.21 1.70 -6.32
CA LEU A 26 -1.24 1.06 -7.21
C LEU A 26 0.10 1.81 -7.22
N TRP A 27 0.07 3.14 -7.23
CA TRP A 27 1.28 3.95 -7.13
C TRP A 27 2.03 3.68 -5.82
N ARG A 28 1.31 3.68 -4.69
CA ARG A 28 1.89 3.38 -3.39
C ARG A 28 2.52 2.00 -3.34
N GLU A 29 1.81 0.96 -3.80
CA GLU A 29 2.33 -0.41 -3.83
C GLU A 29 3.60 -0.50 -4.68
N HIS A 30 3.65 0.19 -5.83
CA HIS A 30 4.85 0.28 -6.65
C HIS A 30 6.04 0.87 -5.89
N ILE A 31 5.86 2.04 -5.26
CA ILE A 31 6.90 2.74 -4.52
C ILE A 31 7.41 1.91 -3.33
N LEU A 32 6.51 1.36 -2.52
CA LEU A 32 6.88 0.53 -1.37
C LEU A 32 7.64 -0.73 -1.81
N GLY A 33 7.26 -1.32 -2.94
CA GLY A 33 8.00 -2.43 -3.53
C GLY A 33 9.42 -2.03 -3.96
N GLN A 34 9.61 -0.85 -4.54
CA GLN A 34 10.96 -0.35 -4.87
C GLN A 34 11.79 -0.11 -3.59
N TYR A 35 11.17 0.47 -2.58
CA TYR A 35 11.81 0.73 -1.28
C TYR A 35 12.30 -0.56 -0.62
N LEU A 36 11.42 -1.55 -0.46
CA LEU A 36 11.78 -2.83 0.18
C LEU A 36 12.83 -3.64 -0.59
N ARG A 37 12.99 -3.39 -1.90
CA ARG A 37 14.08 -3.96 -2.71
C ARG A 37 15.39 -3.16 -2.65
N GLY A 38 15.41 -2.03 -1.95
CA GLY A 38 16.57 -1.14 -1.86
C GLY A 38 16.82 -0.29 -3.12
N ASN A 39 15.83 -0.20 -4.02
CA ASN A 39 15.96 0.56 -5.26
C ASN A 39 15.80 2.08 -5.07
N ILE A 40 15.14 2.49 -3.98
CA ILE A 40 15.02 3.89 -3.56
C ILE A 40 15.30 3.99 -2.07
N SER A 41 15.71 5.18 -1.62
CA SER A 41 15.92 5.48 -0.21
C SER A 41 14.60 5.58 0.57
N ARG A 42 14.71 5.51 1.89
CA ARG A 42 13.57 5.70 2.80
C ARG A 42 12.94 7.08 2.65
N ASP A 43 13.75 8.13 2.51
CA ASP A 43 13.25 9.50 2.37
C ASP A 43 12.49 9.68 1.04
N GLU A 44 12.99 9.15 -0.07
CA GLU A 44 12.29 9.16 -1.36
C GLU A 44 10.95 8.38 -1.30
N ALA A 45 10.93 7.26 -0.57
CA ALA A 45 9.71 6.49 -0.35
C ALA A 45 8.70 7.26 0.50
N ILE A 46 9.14 7.94 1.56
CA ILE A 46 8.29 8.76 2.43
C ILE A 46 7.69 9.93 1.64
N GLU A 47 8.50 10.62 0.84
CA GLU A 47 8.04 11.73 0.00
C GLU A 47 6.97 11.27 -1.01
N SER A 48 7.13 10.07 -1.58
CA SER A 48 6.25 9.57 -2.64
C SER A 48 5.00 8.85 -2.14
N ALA A 49 5.09 8.13 -1.02
CA ALA A 49 4.04 7.23 -0.51
C ALA A 49 3.46 7.66 0.84
N GLY A 50 4.17 8.49 1.61
CA GLY A 50 3.82 8.91 2.97
C GLY A 50 4.46 8.03 4.06
N ILE A 51 4.82 8.66 5.17
CA ILE A 51 5.52 8.03 6.30
C ILE A 51 4.78 6.82 6.88
N ASP A 52 3.47 6.93 7.10
CA ASP A 52 2.66 5.86 7.69
C ASP A 52 2.73 4.55 6.88
N TRP A 53 2.79 4.68 5.55
CA TRP A 53 2.84 3.55 4.64
C TRP A 53 4.22 2.91 4.57
N VAL A 54 5.26 3.73 4.66
CA VAL A 54 6.65 3.24 4.74
C VAL A 54 6.85 2.47 6.05
N GLU A 55 6.43 3.02 7.19
CA GLU A 55 6.54 2.33 8.48
C GLU A 55 5.73 1.03 8.53
N LEU A 56 4.53 1.01 7.95
CA LEU A 56 3.72 -0.20 7.87
C LEU A 56 4.40 -1.27 7.01
N ALA A 57 4.96 -0.90 5.86
CA ALA A 57 5.67 -1.82 4.98
C ALA A 57 6.92 -2.40 5.65
N GLU A 58 7.67 -1.58 6.40
CA GLU A 58 8.83 -2.01 7.18
C GLU A 58 8.45 -3.10 8.20
N ARG A 59 7.40 -2.85 9.01
CA ARG A 59 6.92 -3.82 10.02
C ARG A 59 6.42 -5.11 9.38
N GLN A 60 5.70 -5.02 8.27
CA GLN A 60 5.20 -6.21 7.55
C GLN A 60 6.35 -7.02 6.95
N HIS A 61 7.37 -6.35 6.40
CA HIS A 61 8.54 -7.00 5.87
C HIS A 61 9.32 -7.73 6.97
N GLU A 62 9.56 -7.06 8.11
CA GLU A 62 10.22 -7.66 9.28
C GLU A 62 9.49 -8.93 9.75
N ALA A 63 8.18 -8.85 9.98
CA ALA A 63 7.37 -10.01 10.38
C ALA A 63 7.46 -11.17 9.37
N THR A 64 7.43 -10.87 8.07
CA THR A 64 7.57 -11.89 7.01
C THR A 64 8.95 -12.56 7.04
N MET A 65 10.00 -11.78 7.31
CA MET A 65 11.36 -12.30 7.39
C MET A 65 11.58 -13.15 8.64
N GLU A 66 10.96 -12.79 9.77
CA GLU A 66 10.93 -13.62 10.98
C GLU A 66 10.27 -14.97 10.73
N ASP A 67 9.10 -14.98 10.08
CA ASP A 67 8.39 -16.22 9.70
C ASP A 67 9.22 -17.10 8.76
N LEU A 68 9.90 -16.49 7.78
CA LEU A 68 10.79 -17.22 6.88
C LEU A 68 11.99 -17.82 7.63
N ALA A 69 12.61 -17.06 8.53
CA ALA A 69 13.72 -17.53 9.34
C ALA A 69 13.30 -18.67 10.29
N TRP A 70 12.08 -18.64 10.81
CA TRP A 70 11.50 -19.75 11.58
C TRP A 70 11.33 -21.00 10.71
N ALA A 71 10.78 -20.84 9.50
CA ALA A 71 10.54 -21.96 8.59
C ALA A 71 11.84 -22.65 8.16
N LEU A 72 12.92 -21.89 7.94
CA LEU A 72 14.23 -22.41 7.52
C LEU A 72 15.01 -23.11 8.64
N LYS A 73 14.61 -22.95 9.91
CA LYS A 73 15.22 -23.64 11.06
C LYS A 73 14.60 -25.02 11.35
N LYS A 74 13.55 -25.40 10.62
CA LYS A 74 12.89 -26.71 10.70
C LYS A 74 13.40 -27.65 9.62
#